data_AF-A0A221NJP4-F1
#
_entry.id   AF-A0A221NJP4-F1
#
_cell.length_a   1.000
_cell.length_b   1.000
_cell.length_c   1.000
_cell.angle_alpha   90.00
_cell.angle_beta   90.00
_cell.angle_gamma   90.00
#
_symmetry.space_group_name_H-M   'P 1'
#
loop_
_entity.id
_entity.type
_entity.pdbx_description
1 polymer ?
#
loop_
_entity_poly.entity_id
_entity_poly.type
_entity_poly.pdbx_seq_one_letter_code
_entity_poly.pdbx_strand_id
1 'polypeptide(L)'
;MKVRCTQLLTNDGRGTLESSPWLTLDAEYHVVSLLAYPGGRVLLRLLADNENGLALFDSTAFITVDGTVPDSWEARIREGGTLVFAPTSWLVPGFWEDYYDGDPAAAEAVRQELNKIIGGAPFPDVRDLHGPLTSLELRSAAAVIAEAKETDPWKALMLVLLHFIREISLPMELQPVLTTADAYWISGKGTPDTLETAKEKCWDYLNQFEMSTQLENAGTRFARALLCVLEPLGDEEARSDTADRFAGVVWDIW
;
A
#
# COMPACT_ATOMS: atom_id res chain seq x y z
N MET A 1 15.04 -15.27 0.40
CA MET A 1 15.34 -15.87 1.72
C MET A 1 14.17 -15.60 2.64
N LYS A 2 13.74 -16.61 3.40
CA LYS A 2 12.65 -16.51 4.39
C LYS A 2 13.06 -17.04 5.75
N VAL A 3 12.52 -16.42 6.79
CA VAL A 3 12.75 -16.80 8.19
C VAL A 3 11.43 -16.88 8.94
N ARG A 4 11.34 -17.73 9.96
CA ARG A 4 10.19 -17.79 10.87
C ARG A 4 10.54 -17.15 12.20
N CYS A 5 9.67 -16.30 12.72
CA CYS A 5 9.84 -15.69 14.04
C CYS A 5 9.58 -16.72 15.14
N THR A 6 10.58 -17.03 15.97
CA THR A 6 10.46 -18.01 17.06
C THR A 6 10.37 -17.35 18.44
N GLN A 7 10.66 -16.06 18.53
CA GLN A 7 10.52 -15.28 19.75
C GLN A 7 10.41 -13.79 19.42
N LEU A 8 9.65 -13.05 20.23
CA LEU A 8 9.58 -11.60 20.17
C LEU A 8 10.60 -11.02 21.14
N LEU A 9 11.52 -10.18 20.67
CA LEU A 9 12.56 -9.58 21.49
C LEU A 9 12.32 -8.08 21.69
N THR A 10 12.77 -7.56 22.83
CA THR A 10 12.89 -6.11 23.06
C THR A 10 13.89 -5.49 22.09
N ASN A 11 13.80 -4.18 21.84
CA ASN A 11 14.69 -3.47 20.90
C ASN A 11 16.19 -3.63 21.22
N ASP A 12 16.54 -3.85 22.49
CA ASP A 12 17.91 -4.09 22.93
C ASP A 12 18.35 -5.57 22.81
N GLY A 13 17.43 -6.46 22.42
CA GLY A 13 17.66 -7.91 22.28
C GLY A 13 17.86 -8.65 23.60
N ARG A 14 17.59 -8.02 24.75
CA ARG A 14 17.91 -8.57 26.08
C ARG A 14 16.71 -9.21 26.79
N GLY A 15 15.51 -8.91 26.35
CA GLY A 15 14.26 -9.43 26.92
C GLY A 15 13.33 -9.96 25.85
N THR A 16 12.35 -10.75 26.28
CA THR A 16 11.25 -11.22 25.45
C THR A 16 10.01 -10.35 25.62
N LEU A 17 9.22 -10.21 24.55
CA LEU A 17 7.95 -9.50 24.54
C LEU A 17 6.80 -10.51 24.45
N GLU A 18 5.65 -10.16 25.03
CA GLU A 18 4.41 -10.95 24.87
C GLU A 18 3.72 -10.66 23.53
N SER A 19 3.90 -9.46 22.99
CA SER A 19 3.32 -9.04 21.71
C SER A 19 4.18 -7.96 21.05
N SER A 20 4.17 -7.89 19.71
CA SER A 20 4.84 -6.86 18.94
C SER A 20 3.89 -6.34 17.85
N PRO A 21 3.87 -5.02 17.59
CA PRO A 21 3.13 -4.47 16.45
C PRO A 21 3.84 -4.69 15.11
N TRP A 22 5.08 -5.21 15.12
CA TRP A 22 5.91 -5.40 13.92
C TRP A 22 6.03 -6.87 13.50
N LEU A 23 5.92 -7.79 14.46
CA LEU A 23 6.17 -9.22 14.25
C LEU A 23 5.13 -10.06 14.99
N THR A 24 4.69 -11.12 14.32
CA THR A 24 3.83 -12.16 14.83
C THR A 24 4.66 -13.43 15.08
N LEU A 25 4.49 -14.00 16.26
CA LEU A 25 5.14 -15.26 16.63
C LEU A 25 4.71 -16.38 15.67
N ASP A 26 5.65 -17.25 15.28
CA ASP A 26 5.49 -18.36 14.33
C ASP A 26 5.15 -17.95 12.88
N ALA A 27 5.05 -16.66 12.57
CA ALA A 27 4.88 -16.18 11.20
C ALA A 27 6.20 -16.19 10.40
N GLU A 28 6.07 -16.30 9.08
CA GLU A 28 7.19 -16.30 8.14
C GLU A 28 7.38 -14.93 7.48
N TYR A 29 8.64 -14.51 7.37
CA TYR A 29 9.04 -13.19 6.90
C TYR A 29 10.09 -13.31 5.80
N HIS A 30 10.01 -12.41 4.82
CA HIS A 30 11.05 -12.25 3.81
C HIS A 30 12.21 -11.43 4.38
N VAL A 31 13.43 -11.96 4.28
CA VAL A 31 14.64 -11.21 4.57
C VAL A 31 15.01 -10.41 3.33
N VAL A 32 15.17 -9.10 3.49
CA VAL A 32 15.43 -8.18 2.37
C VAL A 32 16.85 -7.62 2.38
N SER A 33 17.50 -7.62 3.54
CA SER A 33 18.95 -7.42 3.69
C SER A 33 19.41 -7.96 5.05
N LEU A 34 20.72 -8.15 5.22
CA LEU A 34 21.31 -8.43 6.54
C LEU A 34 22.57 -7.61 6.78
N LEU A 35 22.84 -7.37 8.06
CA LEU A 35 24.03 -6.71 8.56
C LEU A 35 24.71 -7.62 9.58
N ALA A 36 25.99 -7.89 9.39
CA ALA A 36 26.81 -8.62 10.35
C ALA A 36 27.89 -7.69 10.90
N TYR A 37 27.84 -7.43 12.21
CA TYR A 37 28.78 -6.57 12.90
C TYR A 37 30.01 -7.36 13.38
N PRO A 38 31.17 -6.68 13.50
CA PRO A 38 32.29 -7.23 14.28
C PRO A 38 31.81 -7.59 15.70
N GLY A 39 32.07 -8.83 16.13
CA GLY A 39 31.54 -9.36 17.40
C GLY A 39 30.38 -10.35 17.24
N GLY A 40 29.96 -10.64 16.00
CA GLY A 40 29.08 -11.77 15.69
C GLY A 40 27.58 -11.47 15.78
N ARG A 41 27.19 -10.22 16.08
CA ARG A 41 25.79 -9.80 16.04
C ARG A 41 25.34 -9.68 14.58
N VAL A 42 24.24 -10.35 14.24
CA VAL A 42 23.62 -10.26 12.92
C VAL A 42 22.21 -9.70 13.05
N LEU A 43 21.92 -8.66 12.26
CA LEU A 43 20.60 -8.07 12.13
C LEU A 43 20.01 -8.42 10.76
N LEU A 44 18.72 -8.75 10.75
CA LEU A 44 17.94 -9.01 9.56
C LEU A 44 17.01 -7.83 9.31
N ARG A 45 16.97 -7.32 8.08
CA ARG A 45 15.94 -6.37 7.67
C ARG A 45 14.78 -7.14 7.08
N LEU A 46 13.60 -6.94 7.64
CA LEU A 46 12.36 -7.63 7.26
C LEU A 46 11.29 -6.62 6.86
N LEU A 47 10.35 -7.07 6.03
CA LEU A 47 9.06 -6.42 5.86
C LEU A 47 8.16 -6.81 7.03
N ALA A 48 7.80 -5.86 7.88
CA ALA A 48 7.03 -6.10 9.10
C ALA A 48 5.51 -6.17 8.84
N ASP A 49 4.75 -6.62 9.84
CA ASP A 49 3.29 -6.78 9.78
C ASP A 49 2.53 -5.44 9.66
N ASN A 50 3.15 -4.33 10.06
CA ASN A 50 2.55 -2.99 9.99
C ASN A 50 2.91 -2.27 8.69
N GLU A 51 1.90 -1.94 7.89
CA GLU A 51 1.91 -0.91 6.83
C GLU A 51 3.24 -0.76 6.03
N ASN A 52 3.83 -1.87 5.60
CA ASN A 52 5.07 -1.94 4.80
C ASN A 52 6.35 -1.35 5.43
N GLY A 53 6.42 -1.27 6.76
CA GLY A 53 7.62 -0.80 7.45
C GLY A 53 8.81 -1.77 7.32
N LEU A 54 9.91 -1.32 6.70
CA LEU A 54 11.20 -2.03 6.73
C LEU A 54 11.94 -1.73 8.04
N ALA A 55 12.16 -2.77 8.85
CA ALA A 55 12.82 -2.65 10.15
C ALA A 55 13.91 -3.71 10.35
N LEU A 56 14.87 -3.39 11.22
CA LEU A 56 15.97 -4.28 11.60
C LEU A 56 15.63 -5.05 12.87
N PHE A 57 15.82 -6.36 12.82
CA PHE A 57 15.58 -7.27 13.94
C PHE A 57 16.80 -8.13 14.20
N ASP A 58 16.98 -8.53 15.45
CA ASP A 58 18.08 -9.42 15.82
C ASP A 58 17.84 -10.83 15.26
N SER A 59 18.81 -11.38 14.54
CA SER A 59 18.69 -12.69 13.89
C SER A 59 18.40 -13.83 14.86
N THR A 60 18.74 -13.67 16.15
CA THR A 60 18.46 -14.66 17.20
C THR A 60 16.97 -14.87 17.45
N ALA A 61 16.11 -13.96 16.99
CA ALA A 61 14.66 -14.10 17.07
C ALA A 61 14.05 -15.04 16.02
N PHE A 62 14.87 -15.59 15.10
CA PHE A 62 14.37 -16.28 13.93
C PHE A 62 15.12 -17.58 13.61
N ILE A 63 14.44 -18.44 12.84
CA ILE A 63 15.03 -19.60 12.17
C ILE A 63 14.86 -19.48 10.66
N THR A 64 15.85 -19.89 9.88
CA THR A 64 15.75 -19.92 8.42
C THR A 64 14.80 -21.03 7.98
N VAL A 65 13.79 -20.69 7.19
CA VAL A 65 12.87 -21.65 6.55
C VAL A 65 13.17 -21.83 5.06
N ASP A 66 13.72 -20.81 4.41
CA ASP A 66 14.19 -20.85 3.02
C ASP A 66 15.47 -20.02 2.88
N GLY A 67 16.57 -20.70 2.56
CA GLY A 67 17.90 -20.09 2.41
C GLY A 67 18.18 -19.50 1.02
N THR A 68 17.22 -19.53 0.09
CA THR A 68 17.42 -19.05 -1.29
C THR A 68 17.74 -17.56 -1.29
N VAL A 69 18.90 -17.19 -1.84
CA VAL A 69 19.34 -15.79 -1.95
C VAL A 69 19.05 -15.28 -3.35
N PRO A 70 18.42 -14.10 -3.50
CA PRO A 70 18.20 -13.49 -4.81
C PRO A 70 19.52 -13.11 -5.50
N ASP A 71 19.59 -13.28 -6.82
CA ASP A 71 20.79 -12.98 -7.62
C ASP A 71 21.20 -11.50 -7.59
N SER A 72 20.31 -10.60 -7.18
CA SER A 72 20.61 -9.16 -7.06
C SER A 72 21.43 -8.80 -5.82
N TRP A 73 21.67 -9.74 -4.90
CA TRP A 73 22.33 -9.46 -3.64
C TRP A 73 23.85 -9.51 -3.74
N GLU A 74 24.50 -8.48 -3.21
CA GLU A 74 25.94 -8.36 -3.12
C GLU A 74 26.40 -8.21 -1.66
N ALA A 75 27.57 -8.76 -1.37
CA ALA A 75 28.21 -8.61 -0.07
C ALA A 75 29.24 -7.49 -0.13
N ARG A 76 29.15 -6.53 0.80
CA ARG A 76 30.10 -5.41 0.92
C ARG A 76 30.52 -5.23 2.36
N ILE A 77 31.83 -5.12 2.58
CA ILE A 77 32.38 -4.74 3.87
C ILE A 77 32.47 -3.22 3.91
N ARG A 78 31.79 -2.61 4.89
CA ARG A 78 31.85 -1.16 5.15
C ARG A 78 32.98 -0.83 6.12
N GLU A 79 33.23 0.46 6.28
CA GLU A 79 34.15 0.96 7.31
C GLU A 79 33.75 0.42 8.70
N GLY A 80 34.74 0.09 9.52
CA GLY A 80 34.52 -0.58 10.80
C GLY A 80 34.32 -2.10 10.70
N GLY A 81 34.37 -2.69 9.51
CA GLY A 81 34.34 -4.16 9.33
C GLY A 81 32.94 -4.78 9.34
N THR A 82 31.89 -3.96 9.28
CA THR A 82 30.51 -4.43 9.15
C THR A 82 30.28 -4.98 7.75
N LEU A 83 29.85 -6.24 7.66
CA LEU A 83 29.40 -6.84 6.41
C LEU A 83 27.93 -6.50 6.19
N VAL A 84 27.62 -5.99 5.01
CA VAL A 84 26.25 -5.77 4.54
C VAL A 84 26.01 -6.70 3.36
N PHE A 85 24.91 -7.44 3.39
CA PHE A 85 24.46 -8.29 2.30
C PHE A 85 23.04 -7.86 1.90
N ALA A 86 22.93 -7.28 0.71
CA ALA A 86 21.71 -6.62 0.24
C ALA A 86 21.76 -6.46 -1.28
N PRO A 87 20.64 -6.11 -1.93
CA PRO A 87 20.65 -5.68 -3.32
C PRO A 87 21.70 -4.60 -3.62
N THR A 88 22.35 -4.69 -4.79
CA THR A 88 23.40 -3.74 -5.20
C THR A 88 22.96 -2.28 -5.12
N SER A 89 21.70 -1.99 -5.49
CA SER A 89 21.10 -0.64 -5.45
C SER A 89 21.03 -0.06 -4.03
N TRP A 90 20.94 -0.90 -2.99
CA TRP A 90 20.83 -0.48 -1.60
C TRP A 90 22.20 -0.34 -0.91
N LEU A 91 23.29 -0.71 -1.59
CA LEU A 91 24.66 -0.64 -1.06
C LEU A 91 25.33 0.72 -1.27
N VAL A 92 24.60 1.70 -1.79
CA VAL A 92 25.04 3.09 -1.93
C VAL A 92 25.10 3.75 -0.54
N PRO A 93 26.16 4.49 -0.20
CA PRO A 93 26.20 5.28 1.04
C PRO A 93 25.02 6.25 1.11
N GLY A 94 24.35 6.34 2.26
CA GLY A 94 23.20 7.24 2.46
C GLY A 94 21.85 6.68 1.99
N PHE A 95 21.82 5.52 1.31
CA PHE A 95 20.58 5.01 0.70
C PHE A 95 19.39 4.87 1.66
N TRP A 96 19.64 4.40 2.89
CA TRP A 96 18.57 4.18 3.84
C TRP A 96 18.09 5.47 4.49
N GLU A 97 19.01 6.41 4.70
CA GLU A 97 18.71 7.77 5.11
C GLU A 97 17.80 8.43 4.08
N ASP A 98 18.18 8.39 2.79
CA ASP A 98 17.36 8.91 1.68
C ASP A 98 15.97 8.25 1.64
N TYR A 99 15.91 6.92 1.79
CA TYR A 99 14.64 6.18 1.85
C TYR A 99 13.74 6.63 3.01
N TYR A 100 14.28 6.75 4.22
CA TYR A 100 13.50 7.15 5.40
C TYR A 100 13.15 8.65 5.40
N ASP A 101 13.93 9.48 4.71
CA ASP A 101 13.64 10.90 4.48
C ASP A 101 12.61 11.11 3.36
N GLY A 102 12.17 10.04 2.69
CA GLY A 102 11.12 10.07 1.67
C GLY A 102 11.61 10.41 0.26
N ASP A 103 12.89 10.18 -0.05
CA ASP A 103 13.41 10.36 -1.40
C ASP A 103 12.70 9.42 -2.39
N PRO A 104 12.08 9.94 -3.47
CA PRO A 104 11.33 9.13 -4.42
C PRO A 104 12.18 8.08 -5.15
N ALA A 105 13.46 8.36 -5.42
CA ALA A 105 14.32 7.42 -6.14
C ALA A 105 14.74 6.24 -5.23
N ALA A 106 15.02 6.51 -3.96
CA ALA A 106 15.29 5.48 -2.97
C ALA A 106 14.06 4.60 -2.72
N ALA A 107 12.86 5.20 -2.60
CA ALA A 107 11.60 4.47 -2.45
C ALA A 107 11.32 3.53 -3.65
N GLU A 108 11.51 4.04 -4.87
CA GLU A 108 11.35 3.25 -6.10
C GLU A 108 12.36 2.10 -6.18
N ALA A 109 13.62 2.34 -5.79
CA ALA A 109 14.64 1.29 -5.74
C ALA A 109 14.33 0.20 -4.69
N VAL A 110 13.77 0.58 -3.53
CA VAL A 110 13.27 -0.40 -2.54
C VAL A 110 12.16 -1.25 -3.16
N ARG A 111 11.16 -0.61 -3.76
CA ARG A 111 10.03 -1.28 -4.39
C ARG A 111 10.48 -2.29 -5.45
N GLN A 112 11.35 -1.88 -6.36
CA GLN A 112 11.86 -2.76 -7.43
C GLN A 112 12.58 -4.01 -6.90
N GLU A 113 13.37 -3.87 -5.83
CA GLU A 113 14.08 -5.00 -5.24
C GLU A 113 13.16 -5.89 -4.41
N LEU A 114 12.20 -5.33 -3.66
CA LEU A 114 11.19 -6.13 -2.97
C LEU A 114 10.40 -7.00 -3.95
N ASN A 115 10.05 -6.47 -5.12
CA ASN A 115 9.39 -7.24 -6.19
C ASN A 115 10.21 -8.45 -6.64
N LYS A 116 11.55 -8.33 -6.67
CA LYS A 116 12.46 -9.43 -7.03
C LYS A 116 12.61 -10.42 -5.89
N ILE A 117 12.73 -9.95 -4.65
CA ILE A 117 13.01 -10.76 -3.45
C ILE A 117 11.81 -11.60 -3.03
N ILE A 118 10.61 -11.05 -3.16
CA ILE A 118 9.36 -11.73 -2.82
C ILE A 118 8.90 -12.64 -3.98
N GLY A 119 9.41 -12.38 -5.19
CA GLY A 119 9.13 -13.12 -6.41
C GLY A 119 7.83 -12.62 -7.07
N GLY A 120 7.97 -11.81 -8.12
CA GLY A 120 6.88 -11.48 -9.03
C GLY A 120 5.69 -10.77 -8.36
N ALA A 121 5.97 -9.53 -7.93
CA ALA A 121 5.08 -8.50 -7.38
C ALA A 121 4.52 -8.76 -5.96
N PRO A 122 4.83 -7.93 -4.94
CA PRO A 122 3.74 -7.37 -4.17
C PRO A 122 2.96 -6.56 -5.20
N PHE A 123 1.82 -7.10 -5.62
CA PHE A 123 0.78 -6.26 -6.19
C PHE A 123 0.74 -5.00 -5.32
N PRO A 124 0.77 -3.78 -5.89
CA PRO A 124 0.61 -2.58 -5.10
C PRO A 124 -0.54 -2.86 -4.14
N ASP A 125 -0.27 -2.81 -2.83
CA ASP A 125 -1.41 -2.56 -1.97
C ASP A 125 -2.01 -1.28 -2.54
N VAL A 126 -3.33 -1.16 -2.46
CA VAL A 126 -4.03 0.03 -2.93
C VAL A 126 -3.33 1.33 -2.45
N ARG A 127 -2.64 1.23 -1.31
CA ARG A 127 -1.78 2.21 -0.63
C ARG A 127 -0.50 2.65 -1.36
N ASP A 128 0.04 1.83 -2.27
CA ASP A 128 1.24 2.13 -3.06
C ASP A 128 0.91 2.92 -4.35
N LEU A 129 -0.38 3.20 -4.57
CA LEU A 129 -0.83 4.01 -5.70
C LEU A 129 -0.66 5.49 -5.38
N HIS A 130 0.11 6.18 -6.21
CA HIS A 130 0.27 7.62 -6.15
C HIS A 130 -0.33 8.25 -7.40
N GLY A 131 -1.14 9.28 -7.21
CA GLY A 131 -1.73 10.05 -8.30
C GLY A 131 -0.79 11.13 -8.83
N PRO A 132 -1.15 11.77 -9.96
CA PRO A 132 -2.33 11.51 -10.77
C PRO A 132 -2.17 10.31 -11.70
N LEU A 133 -3.26 9.58 -11.96
CA LEU A 133 -3.30 8.44 -12.88
C LEU A 133 -4.31 8.67 -14.01
N THR A 134 -3.98 8.23 -15.21
CA THR A 134 -4.93 8.13 -16.33
C THR A 134 -5.96 7.03 -16.08
N SER A 135 -7.07 7.05 -16.81
CA SER A 135 -8.06 5.96 -16.79
C SER A 135 -7.47 4.58 -17.11
N LEU A 136 -6.52 4.52 -18.06
CA LEU A 136 -5.83 3.27 -18.38
C LEU A 136 -4.98 2.76 -17.21
N GLU A 137 -4.29 3.66 -16.51
CA GLU A 137 -3.49 3.32 -15.33
C GLU A 137 -4.36 2.90 -14.14
N LEU A 138 -5.49 3.58 -13.91
CA LEU A 138 -6.49 3.18 -12.91
C LEU A 138 -7.03 1.77 -13.17
N ARG A 139 -7.39 1.46 -14.42
CA ARG A 139 -7.86 0.11 -14.79
C ARG A 139 -6.76 -0.93 -14.73
N SER A 140 -5.53 -0.57 -15.07
CA SER A 140 -4.37 -1.46 -14.95
C SER A 140 -4.08 -1.78 -13.48
N ALA A 141 -4.11 -0.79 -12.60
CA ALA A 141 -4.00 -0.98 -11.15
C ALA A 141 -5.14 -1.87 -10.61
N ALA A 142 -6.37 -1.63 -11.07
CA ALA A 142 -7.52 -2.45 -10.69
C ALA A 142 -7.36 -3.92 -11.16
N ALA A 143 -6.89 -4.16 -12.38
CA ALA A 143 -6.65 -5.52 -12.88
C ALA A 143 -5.62 -6.27 -12.04
N VAL A 144 -4.55 -5.58 -11.67
CA VAL A 144 -3.50 -6.07 -10.78
C VAL A 144 -4.09 -6.42 -9.40
N ILE A 145 -4.92 -5.56 -8.80
CA ILE A 145 -5.60 -5.86 -7.52
C ILE A 145 -6.61 -7.01 -7.64
N ALA A 146 -7.33 -7.10 -8.76
CA ALA A 146 -8.31 -8.15 -9.02
C ALA A 146 -7.65 -9.53 -9.01
N GLU A 147 -6.51 -9.65 -9.70
CA GLU A 147 -5.69 -10.86 -9.70
C GLU A 147 -5.13 -11.18 -8.31
N ALA A 148 -4.55 -10.18 -7.63
CA ALA A 148 -3.93 -10.33 -6.32
C ALA A 148 -4.89 -10.86 -5.23
N LYS A 149 -6.13 -10.34 -5.24
CA LYS A 149 -7.13 -10.58 -4.19
C LYS A 149 -8.19 -11.61 -4.61
N GLU A 150 -8.02 -12.25 -5.77
CA GLU A 150 -9.01 -13.15 -6.39
C GLU A 150 -10.43 -12.54 -6.37
N THR A 151 -10.54 -11.25 -6.70
CA THR A 151 -11.79 -10.51 -6.66
C THR A 151 -12.24 -10.12 -8.07
N ASP A 152 -13.53 -9.83 -8.21
CA ASP A 152 -14.07 -9.28 -9.44
C ASP A 152 -13.37 -7.93 -9.81
N PRO A 153 -13.10 -7.68 -11.10
CA PRO A 153 -12.46 -6.45 -11.56
C PRO A 153 -13.24 -5.16 -11.26
N TRP A 154 -14.57 -5.21 -11.16
CA TRP A 154 -15.37 -4.05 -10.77
C TRP A 154 -15.05 -3.63 -9.34
N LYS A 155 -15.14 -4.56 -8.40
CA LYS A 155 -14.76 -4.36 -7.00
C LYS A 155 -13.31 -3.90 -6.85
N ALA A 156 -12.38 -4.46 -7.64
CA ALA A 156 -10.99 -4.02 -7.61
C ALA A 156 -10.82 -2.55 -8.02
N LEU A 157 -11.56 -2.10 -9.04
CA LEU A 157 -11.58 -0.68 -9.43
C LEU A 157 -12.12 0.20 -8.30
N MET A 158 -13.24 -0.19 -7.67
CA MET A 158 -13.81 0.56 -6.55
C MET A 158 -12.80 0.75 -5.39
N LEU A 159 -12.00 -0.29 -5.09
CA LEU A 159 -10.95 -0.21 -4.08
C LEU A 159 -9.84 0.78 -4.46
N VAL A 160 -9.41 0.78 -5.73
CA VAL A 160 -8.45 1.77 -6.25
C VAL A 160 -8.98 3.20 -6.12
N LEU A 161 -10.22 3.44 -6.52
CA LEU A 161 -10.80 4.78 -6.46
C LEU A 161 -10.99 5.26 -5.01
N LEU A 162 -11.43 4.37 -4.11
CA LEU A 162 -11.57 4.67 -2.68
C LEU A 162 -10.26 5.12 -2.02
N HIS A 163 -9.12 4.58 -2.46
CA HIS A 163 -7.80 5.02 -2.02
C HIS A 163 -7.60 6.52 -2.22
N PHE A 164 -7.75 6.97 -3.46
CA PHE A 164 -7.52 8.34 -3.84
C PHE A 164 -8.56 9.28 -3.27
N ILE A 165 -9.81 8.80 -3.08
CA ILE A 165 -10.85 9.59 -2.39
C ILE A 165 -10.40 9.95 -0.97
N ARG A 166 -9.72 9.05 -0.25
CA ARG A 166 -9.26 9.30 1.13
C ARG A 166 -8.15 10.35 1.22
N GLU A 167 -7.43 10.58 0.13
CA GLU A 167 -6.38 11.61 0.06
C GLU A 167 -6.96 13.00 -0.18
N ILE A 168 -8.23 13.10 -0.63
CA ILE A 168 -8.92 14.36 -0.83
C ILE A 168 -9.47 14.86 0.52
N SER A 169 -9.38 16.17 0.77
CA SER A 169 -9.96 16.81 1.96
C SER A 169 -11.43 16.44 2.16
N LEU A 170 -11.71 15.68 3.22
CA LEU A 170 -13.03 15.13 3.54
C LEU A 170 -13.97 16.19 4.13
N PRO A 171 -15.12 16.47 3.48
CA PRO A 171 -16.22 17.20 4.12
C PRO A 171 -16.88 16.34 5.20
N MET A 172 -17.10 16.91 6.38
CA MET A 172 -17.67 16.19 7.52
C MET A 172 -19.06 15.64 7.22
N GLU A 173 -19.83 16.33 6.38
CA GLU A 173 -21.18 15.96 5.94
C GLU A 173 -21.19 14.64 5.15
N LEU A 174 -20.09 14.31 4.48
CA LEU A 174 -19.97 13.13 3.60
C LEU A 174 -19.20 11.97 4.25
N GLN A 175 -18.69 12.14 5.47
CA GLN A 175 -18.06 11.06 6.22
C GLN A 175 -18.94 9.81 6.37
N PRO A 176 -20.27 9.91 6.63
CA PRO A 176 -21.15 8.74 6.68
C PRO A 176 -21.26 8.00 5.33
N VAL A 177 -21.16 8.74 4.22
CA VAL A 177 -21.21 8.18 2.86
C VAL A 177 -19.93 7.38 2.60
N LEU A 178 -18.76 7.96 2.89
CA LEU A 178 -17.48 7.25 2.76
C LEU A 178 -17.45 5.99 3.63
N THR A 179 -17.96 6.07 4.86
CA THR A 179 -18.06 4.90 5.78
C THR A 179 -18.93 3.79 5.19
N THR A 180 -20.00 4.16 4.49
CA THR A 180 -20.89 3.21 3.82
C THR A 180 -20.18 2.52 2.65
N ALA A 181 -19.45 3.28 1.83
CA ALA A 181 -18.65 2.73 0.74
C ALA A 181 -17.55 1.78 1.26
N ASP A 182 -16.85 2.16 2.34
CA ASP A 182 -15.84 1.32 2.99
C ASP A 182 -16.43 0.01 3.51
N ALA A 183 -17.57 0.09 4.20
CA ALA A 183 -18.25 -1.10 4.71
C ALA A 183 -18.60 -2.05 3.55
N TYR A 184 -19.13 -1.52 2.45
CA TYR A 184 -19.53 -2.31 1.29
C TYR A 184 -18.34 -2.95 0.57
N TRP A 185 -17.36 -2.15 0.14
CA TRP A 185 -16.27 -2.63 -0.72
C TRP A 185 -15.17 -3.36 0.05
N ILE A 186 -14.81 -2.91 1.24
CA ILE A 186 -13.69 -3.47 2.00
C ILE A 186 -14.17 -4.59 2.91
N SER A 187 -15.24 -4.34 3.67
CA SER A 187 -15.73 -5.32 4.67
C SER A 187 -16.79 -6.28 4.11
N GLY A 188 -17.29 -6.07 2.89
CA GLY A 188 -18.40 -6.86 2.33
C GLY A 188 -19.71 -6.70 3.11
N LYS A 189 -19.88 -5.59 3.84
CA LYS A 189 -21.05 -5.30 4.67
C LYS A 189 -21.95 -4.29 3.97
N GLY A 190 -23.23 -4.63 3.80
CA GLY A 190 -24.23 -3.77 3.18
C GLY A 190 -24.94 -4.47 2.03
N THR A 191 -25.77 -3.71 1.32
CA THR A 191 -26.50 -4.17 0.12
C THR A 191 -26.38 -3.11 -0.98
N PRO A 192 -26.64 -3.42 -2.26
CA PRO A 192 -26.71 -2.41 -3.31
C PRO A 192 -27.59 -1.20 -2.93
N ASP A 193 -28.72 -1.43 -2.26
CA ASP A 193 -29.61 -0.36 -1.78
C ASP A 193 -28.94 0.59 -0.78
N THR A 194 -27.98 0.11 0.01
CA THR A 194 -27.20 0.96 0.93
C THR A 194 -26.30 1.93 0.18
N LEU A 195 -25.74 1.52 -0.97
CA LEU A 195 -24.97 2.40 -1.83
C LEU A 195 -25.87 3.42 -2.54
N GLU A 196 -27.05 3.00 -3.01
CA GLU A 196 -28.04 3.92 -3.61
C GLU A 196 -28.50 4.99 -2.61
N THR A 197 -28.80 4.60 -1.36
CA THR A 197 -29.13 5.57 -0.30
C THR A 197 -27.97 6.53 -0.02
N ALA A 198 -26.72 6.05 -0.10
CA ALA A 198 -25.53 6.88 0.08
C ALA A 198 -25.32 7.84 -1.11
N LYS A 199 -25.69 7.41 -2.33
CA LYS A 199 -25.65 8.19 -3.57
C LYS A 199 -26.63 9.36 -3.55
N GLU A 200 -27.84 9.15 -3.03
CA GLU A 200 -28.82 10.23 -2.80
C GLU A 200 -28.23 11.34 -1.91
N LYS A 201 -27.52 10.99 -0.84
CA LYS A 201 -26.86 11.98 0.03
C LYS A 201 -25.76 12.78 -0.67
N CYS A 202 -25.00 12.16 -1.58
CA CYS A 202 -24.04 12.87 -2.41
C CYS A 202 -24.72 13.88 -3.33
N TRP A 203 -25.86 13.51 -3.93
CA TRP A 203 -26.64 14.43 -4.77
C TRP A 203 -27.25 15.58 -3.97
N ASP A 204 -27.81 15.30 -2.79
CA ASP A 204 -28.32 16.33 -1.88
C ASP A 204 -27.24 17.32 -1.45
N TYR A 205 -26.02 16.84 -1.23
CA TYR A 205 -24.87 17.70 -0.96
C TYR A 205 -24.52 18.58 -2.17
N LEU A 206 -24.42 17.98 -3.37
CA LEU A 206 -24.08 18.71 -4.60
C LEU A 206 -25.14 19.77 -4.98
N ASN A 207 -26.41 19.49 -4.70
CA ASN A 207 -27.53 20.41 -5.00
C ASN A 207 -27.52 21.69 -4.15
N GLN A 208 -26.69 21.76 -3.11
CA GLN A 208 -26.50 22.98 -2.30
C GLN A 208 -25.59 24.02 -2.98
N PHE A 209 -24.90 23.64 -4.06
CA PHE A 209 -23.93 24.49 -4.74
C PHE A 209 -24.42 24.85 -6.15
N GLU A 210 -24.20 26.11 -6.55
CA GLU A 210 -24.42 26.55 -7.93
C GLU A 210 -23.51 25.80 -8.89
N MET A 211 -24.05 25.32 -10.02
CA MET A 211 -23.31 24.50 -11.01
C MET A 211 -21.96 25.09 -11.43
N SER A 212 -21.86 26.42 -11.55
CA SER A 212 -20.64 27.14 -11.93
C SER A 212 -19.50 27.01 -10.92
N THR A 213 -19.80 26.72 -9.65
CA THR A 213 -18.81 26.65 -8.55
C THR A 213 -18.43 25.21 -8.18
N GLN A 214 -19.12 24.21 -8.77
CA GLN A 214 -19.01 22.80 -8.37
C GLN A 214 -17.67 22.13 -8.72
N LEU A 215 -16.83 22.72 -9.58
CA LEU A 215 -15.52 22.16 -9.93
C LEU A 215 -14.35 22.79 -9.15
N GLU A 216 -14.57 23.99 -8.61
CA GLU A 216 -13.58 24.75 -7.84
C GLU A 216 -13.64 24.41 -6.35
N ASN A 217 -14.79 23.95 -5.85
CA ASN A 217 -14.95 23.56 -4.45
C ASN A 217 -14.42 22.14 -4.19
N ALA A 218 -13.52 21.98 -3.21
CA ALA A 218 -12.93 20.70 -2.86
C ALA A 218 -13.97 19.68 -2.36
N GLY A 219 -15.02 20.12 -1.67
CA GLY A 219 -16.09 19.26 -1.18
C GLY A 219 -17.00 18.75 -2.30
N THR A 220 -17.29 19.57 -3.31
CA THR A 220 -18.07 19.10 -4.48
C THR A 220 -17.25 18.17 -5.36
N ARG A 221 -15.93 18.37 -5.46
CA ARG A 221 -15.01 17.41 -6.08
C ARG A 221 -15.01 16.07 -5.34
N PHE A 222 -14.91 16.10 -4.01
CA PHE A 222 -15.00 14.92 -3.16
C PHE A 222 -16.32 14.17 -3.36
N ALA A 223 -17.45 14.88 -3.35
CA ALA A 223 -18.77 14.28 -3.58
C ALA A 223 -18.90 13.61 -4.96
N ARG A 224 -18.37 14.23 -6.02
CA ARG A 224 -18.36 13.67 -7.37
C ARG A 224 -17.44 12.45 -7.49
N ALA A 225 -16.30 12.46 -6.83
CA ALA A 225 -15.41 11.31 -6.75
C ALA A 225 -16.10 10.15 -6.01
N LEU A 226 -16.79 10.44 -4.89
CA LEU A 226 -17.60 9.44 -4.18
C LEU A 226 -18.67 8.80 -5.05
N LEU A 227 -19.38 9.56 -5.90
CA LEU A 227 -20.38 8.99 -6.81
C LEU A 227 -19.80 7.89 -7.72
N CYS A 228 -18.50 7.91 -8.03
CA CYS A 228 -17.86 6.88 -8.85
C CYS A 228 -17.69 5.54 -8.10
N VAL A 229 -17.70 5.55 -6.75
CA VAL A 229 -17.56 4.35 -5.91
C VAL A 229 -18.87 3.89 -5.26
N LEU A 230 -19.99 4.54 -5.58
CA LEU A 230 -21.31 4.19 -5.07
C LEU A 230 -22.14 3.40 -6.09
N GLU A 231 -21.54 2.98 -7.20
CA GLU A 231 -22.19 2.15 -8.22
C GLU A 231 -22.00 0.66 -7.86
N PRO A 232 -23.08 -0.07 -7.53
CA PRO A 232 -22.97 -1.41 -6.94
C PRO A 232 -22.49 -2.49 -7.92
N LEU A 233 -22.68 -2.26 -9.22
CA LEU A 233 -22.35 -3.19 -10.31
C LEU A 233 -21.87 -2.41 -11.53
N GLY A 234 -20.97 -3.01 -12.30
CA GLY A 234 -20.55 -2.48 -13.59
C GLY A 234 -19.88 -3.54 -14.45
N ASP A 235 -20.07 -3.43 -15.75
CA ASP A 235 -19.43 -4.26 -16.76
C ASP A 235 -18.11 -3.63 -17.27
N GLU A 236 -17.59 -4.10 -18.40
CA GLU A 236 -16.35 -3.56 -18.96
C GLU A 236 -16.47 -2.11 -19.44
N GLU A 237 -17.62 -1.75 -20.04
CA GLU A 237 -17.89 -0.39 -20.50
C GLU A 237 -18.01 0.55 -19.30
N ALA A 238 -18.82 0.15 -18.29
CA ALA A 238 -18.96 0.90 -17.06
C ALA A 238 -17.63 1.12 -16.32
N ARG A 239 -16.69 0.15 -16.37
CA ARG A 239 -15.35 0.31 -15.78
C ARG A 239 -14.54 1.40 -16.47
N SER A 240 -14.59 1.45 -17.80
CA SER A 240 -13.90 2.49 -18.56
C SER A 240 -14.47 3.86 -18.22
N ASP A 241 -15.79 4.00 -18.36
CA ASP A 241 -16.50 5.27 -18.13
C ASP A 241 -16.32 5.79 -16.71
N THR A 242 -16.32 4.89 -15.72
CA THR A 242 -16.13 5.26 -14.31
C THR A 242 -14.69 5.71 -14.05
N ALA A 243 -13.69 5.03 -14.64
CA ALA A 243 -12.29 5.43 -14.50
C ALA A 243 -12.01 6.78 -15.20
N ASP A 244 -12.57 7.00 -16.39
CA ASP A 244 -12.48 8.27 -17.13
C ASP A 244 -13.11 9.41 -16.31
N ARG A 245 -14.34 9.19 -15.82
CA ARG A 245 -15.05 10.18 -14.99
C ARG A 245 -14.28 10.50 -13.72
N PHE A 246 -13.70 9.50 -13.06
CA PHE A 246 -12.91 9.71 -11.84
C PHE A 246 -11.67 10.56 -12.11
N ALA A 247 -10.89 10.20 -13.13
CA ALA A 247 -9.67 10.93 -13.51
C ALA A 247 -9.98 12.39 -13.88
N GLY A 248 -11.06 12.63 -14.62
CA GLY A 248 -11.53 13.97 -14.95
C GLY A 248 -11.97 14.78 -13.72
N VAL A 249 -12.66 14.15 -12.76
CA VAL A 249 -13.12 14.84 -11.54
C VAL A 249 -11.96 15.15 -10.58
N VAL A 250 -11.07 14.19 -10.33
CA VAL A 250 -10.07 14.31 -9.27
C VAL A 250 -8.83 15.06 -9.76
N TRP A 251 -8.40 14.81 -11.00
CA TRP A 251 -7.12 15.29 -11.54
C TRP A 251 -7.26 16.16 -12.79
N ASP A 252 -8.48 16.43 -13.27
CA ASP A 252 -8.75 17.21 -14.49
C ASP A 252 -8.07 16.60 -15.74
N ILE A 253 -8.04 15.27 -15.80
CA ILE A 253 -7.53 14.49 -16.93
C ILE A 253 -8.72 13.99 -17.76
N TRP A 254 -8.83 14.45 -19.01
CA TRP A 254 -9.89 14.11 -19.97
C TRP A 254 -9.35 13.38 -21.19
#